data_AF-A0A2N1PHT6-F1
#
_entry.id   AF-A0A2N1PHT6-F1
#
_cell.length_a   1.000
_cell.length_b   1.000
_cell.length_c   1.000
_cell.angle_alpha   90.00
_cell.angle_beta   90.00
_cell.angle_gamma   90.00
#
_symmetry.space_group_name_H-M   'P 1'
#
loop_
_entity.id
_entity.type
_entity.pdbx_description
1 polymer ?
#
loop_
_entity_poly.entity_id
_entity_poly.type
_entity_poly.pdbx_seq_one_letter_code
_entity_poly.pdbx_strand_id
1 'polypeptide(L)'
;MIFLDQTFKTIQIACYIVGKETDENRVYRFLLPKIIASHTESFFTKTKMNEHLEDLYGAYFKTGIERVGHYHLMHITLTIVDPDLVSDPLLLKQAIDLFKDVLNPNRTINPSIFEEERRLYIEQHKSIVDRKRTYANYR
;
A
#
# COMPACT_ATOMS: atom_id res chain seq x y z
N MET A 1 -14.91 21.18 -0.53
CA MET A 1 -13.68 21.45 -1.31
C MET A 1 -12.52 21.10 -0.41
N ILE A 2 -11.68 20.14 -0.79
CA ILE A 2 -10.49 19.75 -0.01
C ILE A 2 -9.43 20.81 -0.35
N PHE A 3 -8.95 21.55 0.65
CA PHE A 3 -7.87 22.52 0.46
C PHE A 3 -6.54 21.79 0.64
N LEU A 4 -5.66 21.86 -0.35
CA LEU A 4 -4.31 21.34 -0.28
C LEU A 4 -3.37 22.47 0.14
N ASP A 5 -2.56 22.20 1.15
CA ASP A 5 -1.49 23.11 1.57
C ASP A 5 -0.36 23.08 0.53
N GLN A 6 0.00 24.24 -0.03
CA GLN A 6 1.02 24.38 -1.07
C GLN A 6 2.46 24.31 -0.55
N THR A 7 2.64 24.01 0.74
CA THR A 7 3.97 23.87 1.34
C THR A 7 4.75 22.66 0.78
N PHE A 8 4.04 21.65 0.24
CA PHE A 8 4.66 20.41 -0.26
C PHE A 8 4.59 20.30 -1.78
N LYS A 9 5.59 19.63 -2.37
CA LYS A 9 5.66 19.34 -3.82
C LYS A 9 4.93 18.05 -4.22
N THR A 10 4.31 17.38 -3.25
CA THR A 10 3.64 16.10 -3.43
C THR A 10 2.31 16.11 -2.69
N ILE A 11 1.37 15.34 -3.22
CA ILE A 11 0.07 15.09 -2.60
C ILE A 11 0.05 13.65 -2.11
N GLN A 12 -0.42 13.44 -0.88
CA GLN A 12 -0.59 12.12 -0.30
C GLN A 12 -2.07 11.82 -0.07
N ILE A 13 -2.53 10.68 -0.57
CA ILE A 13 -3.87 10.17 -0.36
C ILE A 13 -3.73 8.89 0.45
N ALA A 14 -4.21 8.91 1.69
CA ALA A 14 -4.08 7.79 2.62
C ALA A 14 -5.44 7.21 2.99
N CYS A 15 -5.54 5.88 3.00
CA CYS A 15 -6.65 5.13 3.51
C CYS A 15 -6.19 4.35 4.74
N TYR A 16 -6.87 4.55 5.86
CA TYR A 16 -6.64 3.82 7.10
C TYR A 16 -7.83 2.91 7.38
N ILE A 17 -7.56 1.61 7.49
CA ILE A 17 -8.55 0.60 7.83
C ILE A 17 -8.23 0.09 9.23
N VAL A 18 -9.17 0.31 10.15
CA VAL A 18 -9.00 0.02 11.57
C VAL A 18 -9.90 -1.13 11.97
N GLY A 19 -9.36 -2.08 12.72
CA GLY A 19 -10.17 -3.16 13.27
C GLY A 19 -9.48 -3.88 14.42
N LYS A 20 -10.28 -4.59 15.24
CA LYS A 20 -9.76 -5.38 16.36
C LYS A 20 -8.82 -6.46 15.86
N GLU A 21 -7.66 -6.62 16.49
CA GLU A 21 -6.71 -7.70 16.23
C GLU A 21 -7.25 -9.03 16.77
N THR A 22 -7.23 -10.06 15.93
CA THR A 22 -7.47 -11.46 16.31
C THR A 22 -6.40 -12.32 15.66
N ASP A 23 -6.14 -13.51 16.21
CA ASP A 23 -5.12 -14.41 15.65
C ASP A 23 -5.45 -14.82 14.20
N GLU A 24 -6.73 -14.97 13.89
CA GLU A 24 -7.22 -15.25 12.54
C GLU A 24 -6.90 -14.13 11.56
N ASN A 25 -7.07 -12.86 11.94
CA ASN A 25 -6.93 -11.73 11.00
C ASN A 25 -5.51 -11.16 10.90
N ARG A 26 -4.64 -11.50 11.85
CA ARG A 26 -3.32 -10.88 12.01
C ARG A 26 -2.43 -11.01 10.77
N VAL A 27 -2.31 -12.22 10.23
CA VAL A 27 -1.46 -12.48 9.05
C VAL A 27 -2.08 -11.87 7.80
N TYR A 28 -3.39 -12.01 7.61
CA TYR A 28 -4.06 -11.47 6.43
C TYR A 28 -3.96 -9.96 6.36
N ARG A 29 -4.11 -9.24 7.47
CA ARG A 29 -3.98 -7.77 7.50
C ARG A 29 -2.56 -7.28 7.26
N PHE A 30 -1.55 -8.11 7.48
CA PHE A 30 -0.18 -7.80 7.11
C PHE A 30 0.05 -7.95 5.61
N LEU A 31 -0.48 -9.02 5.00
CA LEU A 31 -0.29 -9.33 3.58
C LEU A 31 -1.18 -8.52 2.65
N LEU A 32 -2.45 -8.35 3.02
CA LEU A 32 -3.47 -7.72 2.19
C LEU A 32 -3.04 -6.37 1.59
N PRO A 33 -2.55 -5.38 2.37
CA PRO A 33 -2.26 -4.06 1.81
C PRO A 33 -1.12 -4.13 0.80
N LYS A 34 -0.12 -4.99 1.01
CA LYS A 34 0.98 -5.22 0.06
C LYS A 34 0.47 -5.80 -1.26
N ILE A 35 -0.41 -6.81 -1.17
CA ILE A 35 -0.99 -7.45 -2.33
C ILE A 35 -1.86 -6.46 -3.11
N ILE A 36 -2.77 -5.76 -2.42
CA ILE A 36 -3.71 -4.88 -3.12
C ILE A 36 -3.06 -3.62 -3.73
N ALA A 37 -1.97 -3.13 -3.15
CA ALA A 37 -1.20 -2.04 -3.74
C ALA A 37 -0.28 -2.48 -4.90
N SER A 38 -0.03 -3.79 -5.06
CA SER A 38 0.92 -4.31 -6.05
C SER A 38 0.30 -4.60 -7.42
N HIS A 39 -1.03 -4.64 -7.51
CA HIS A 39 -1.76 -4.90 -8.76
C HIS A 39 -3.20 -4.39 -8.63
N THR A 40 -3.92 -4.26 -9.74
CA THR A 40 -5.39 -4.08 -9.79
C THR A 40 -5.98 -5.05 -10.82
N GLU A 41 -7.28 -4.95 -11.13
CA GLU A 41 -7.87 -5.68 -12.27
C GLU A 41 -7.33 -5.16 -13.61
N SER A 42 -7.24 -3.82 -13.75
CA SER A 42 -6.68 -3.15 -14.92
C SER A 42 -5.17 -3.43 -15.08
N PHE A 43 -4.45 -3.57 -13.96
CA PHE A 43 -3.01 -3.80 -13.91
C PHE A 43 -2.71 -5.09 -13.15
N PHE A 44 -2.96 -6.24 -13.78
CA PHE A 44 -2.95 -7.54 -13.10
C PHE A 44 -1.56 -8.06 -12.66
N THR A 45 -0.47 -7.46 -13.15
CA THR A 45 0.91 -7.83 -12.78
C THR A 45 1.63 -6.65 -12.12
N LYS A 46 2.61 -6.94 -11.26
CA LYS A 46 3.47 -5.92 -10.63
C LYS A 46 4.14 -5.01 -11.67
N THR A 47 4.59 -5.59 -12.78
CA THR A 47 5.19 -4.84 -13.89
C THR A 47 4.23 -3.80 -14.46
N LYS A 48 3.01 -4.20 -14.84
CA LYS A 48 2.01 -3.27 -15.39
C LYS A 48 1.59 -2.21 -14.38
N MET A 49 1.50 -2.59 -13.10
CA MET A 49 1.20 -1.65 -12.03
C MET A 49 2.31 -0.59 -11.90
N ASN A 50 3.58 -1.02 -11.94
CA ASN A 50 4.73 -0.12 -11.86
C ASN A 50 4.85 0.77 -13.10
N GLU A 51 4.64 0.24 -14.31
CA GLU A 51 4.60 1.02 -15.55
C GLU A 51 3.55 2.15 -15.44
N HIS A 52 2.34 1.82 -14.95
CA HIS A 52 1.31 2.83 -14.76
C HIS A 52 1.66 3.87 -13.68
N LEU A 53 2.33 3.45 -12.61
CA LEU A 53 2.82 4.37 -11.57
C LEU A 53 3.93 5.30 -12.10
N GLU A 54 4.78 4.81 -13.00
CA GLU A 54 5.78 5.60 -13.71
C GLU A 54 5.11 6.64 -14.64
N ASP A 55 4.06 6.25 -15.36
CA ASP A 55 3.24 7.15 -16.19
C ASP A 55 2.61 8.29 -15.35
N LEU A 56 2.27 8.01 -14.08
CA LEU A 56 1.81 9.01 -13.11
C LEU A 56 2.98 9.78 -12.46
N TYR A 57 4.02 10.06 -13.25
CA TYR A 57 5.23 10.80 -12.86
C TYR A 57 6.00 10.17 -11.69
N GLY A 58 6.06 8.83 -11.66
CA GLY A 58 6.73 8.10 -10.58
C GLY A 58 5.94 8.14 -9.26
N ALA A 59 4.61 8.08 -9.36
CA ALA A 59 3.75 7.86 -8.21
C ALA A 59 4.13 6.55 -7.50
N TYR A 60 3.82 6.42 -6.22
CA TYR A 60 4.07 5.17 -5.51
C TYR A 60 3.10 4.92 -4.38
N PHE A 61 2.88 3.64 -4.11
CA PHE A 61 2.16 3.17 -2.94
C PHE A 61 3.11 2.86 -1.79
N LYS A 62 2.78 3.37 -0.62
CA LYS A 62 3.32 2.92 0.66
C LYS A 62 2.24 2.18 1.42
N THR A 63 2.60 1.03 1.97
CA THR A 63 1.68 0.19 2.74
C THR A 63 2.29 -0.16 4.09
N GLY A 64 1.44 -0.40 5.07
CA GLY A 64 1.89 -0.86 6.36
C GLY A 64 0.77 -1.20 7.31
N ILE A 65 1.18 -1.70 8.46
CA ILE A 65 0.31 -2.04 9.57
C ILE A 65 0.95 -1.58 10.87
N GLU A 66 0.14 -0.98 11.71
CA GLU A 66 0.52 -0.56 13.06
C GLU A 66 -0.41 -1.22 14.07
N ARG A 67 0.10 -1.46 15.27
CA ARG A 67 -0.70 -1.99 16.39
C ARG A 67 -0.89 -0.89 17.42
N VAL A 68 -2.15 -0.56 17.68
CA VAL A 68 -2.54 0.41 18.72
C VAL A 68 -3.42 -0.33 19.73
N GLY A 69 -2.84 -0.74 20.85
CA GLY A 69 -3.51 -1.57 21.85
C GLY A 69 -3.95 -2.94 21.27
N HIS A 70 -5.25 -3.14 21.15
CA HIS A 70 -5.88 -4.34 20.58
C HIS A 70 -6.41 -4.12 19.15
N TYR A 71 -5.99 -3.06 18.47
CA TYR A 71 -6.39 -2.73 17.12
C TYR A 71 -5.21 -2.82 16.16
N HIS A 72 -5.50 -3.26 14.94
CA HIS A 72 -4.63 -3.05 13.79
C HIS A 72 -5.08 -1.80 13.04
N LEU A 73 -4.11 -0.95 12.72
CA LEU A 73 -4.22 0.15 11.77
C LEU A 73 -3.49 -0.26 10.49
N MET A 74 -4.25 -0.73 9.50
CA MET A 74 -3.70 -0.96 8.17
C MET A 74 -3.77 0.35 7.39
N HIS A 75 -2.68 0.71 6.71
CA HIS A 75 -2.64 1.91 5.89
C HIS A 75 -2.13 1.63 4.49
N ILE A 76 -2.74 2.32 3.53
CA ILE A 76 -2.34 2.34 2.13
C ILE A 76 -2.31 3.80 1.73
N THR A 77 -1.15 4.28 1.29
CA THR A 77 -0.92 5.68 0.96
C THR A 77 -0.39 5.76 -0.47
N LEU A 78 -1.13 6.47 -1.33
CA LEU A 78 -0.65 6.89 -2.65
C LEU A 78 0.04 8.25 -2.50
N THR A 79 1.27 8.37 -3.01
CA THR A 79 1.96 9.66 -3.14
C THR A 79 2.13 9.98 -4.61
N ILE A 80 1.76 11.20 -5.01
CA ILE A 80 1.94 11.75 -6.36
C ILE A 80 2.66 13.09 -6.28
N VAL A 81 3.30 13.51 -7.37
CA VAL A 81 3.75 14.89 -7.53
C VAL A 81 2.55 15.83 -7.61
N ASP A 82 2.72 17.07 -7.16
CA ASP A 82 1.70 18.11 -7.34
C ASP A 82 1.40 18.31 -8.84
N PRO A 83 0.13 18.15 -9.28
CA PRO A 83 -0.33 18.42 -10.65
C PRO A 83 0.14 19.76 -11.22
N ASP A 84 0.21 20.81 -10.39
CA ASP A 84 0.62 22.15 -10.81
C ASP A 84 2.10 22.20 -11.20
N LEU A 85 2.95 21.34 -10.62
CA LEU A 85 4.39 21.27 -10.93
C LEU A 85 4.69 20.57 -12.26
N VAL A 86 3.82 19.66 -12.69
CA VAL A 86 3.96 18.91 -13.96
C VAL A 86 3.03 19.43 -15.06
N SER A 87 2.20 20.43 -14.77
CA SER A 87 1.22 20.99 -15.70
C SER A 87 0.23 19.94 -16.24
N ASP A 88 -0.12 18.93 -15.44
CA ASP A 88 -1.11 17.91 -15.78
C ASP A 88 -2.32 17.99 -14.82
N PRO A 89 -3.40 18.70 -15.20
CA PRO A 89 -4.58 18.85 -14.35
C PRO A 89 -5.37 17.54 -14.17
N LEU A 90 -5.12 16.50 -14.98
CA LEU A 90 -5.81 15.21 -14.88
C LEU A 90 -5.12 14.26 -13.89
N LEU A 91 -3.86 14.52 -13.52
CA LEU A 91 -3.06 13.64 -12.67
C LEU A 91 -3.76 13.27 -11.37
N LEU A 92 -4.34 14.24 -10.65
CA LEU A 92 -5.04 13.98 -9.39
C LEU A 92 -6.26 13.08 -9.61
N LYS A 93 -7.00 13.28 -10.71
CA LYS A 93 -8.16 12.42 -11.04
C LYS A 93 -7.71 11.00 -11.34
N GLN A 94 -6.67 10.83 -12.16
CA GLN A 94 -6.11 9.52 -12.50
C GLN A 94 -5.60 8.79 -11.24
N ALA A 95 -4.90 9.50 -10.37
CA ALA A 95 -4.42 8.97 -9.09
C ALA A 95 -5.57 8.52 -8.18
N ILE A 96 -6.64 9.32 -8.08
CA ILE A 96 -7.83 8.96 -7.30
C ILE A 96 -8.53 7.74 -7.90
N ASP A 97 -8.64 7.66 -9.22
CA ASP A 97 -9.29 6.53 -9.89
C ASP A 97 -8.47 5.24 -9.72
N LEU A 98 -7.13 5.31 -9.85
CA LEU A 98 -6.23 4.21 -9.49
C LEU A 98 -6.39 3.79 -8.02
N PHE A 99 -6.51 4.75 -7.10
CA PHE A 99 -6.66 4.45 -5.69
C PHE A 99 -7.99 3.77 -5.36
N LYS A 100 -9.07 4.14 -6.05
CA LYS A 100 -10.36 3.43 -5.97
C LYS A 100 -10.24 2.00 -6.47
N ASP A 101 -9.53 1.78 -7.58
CA ASP A 101 -9.31 0.43 -8.11
C ASP A 101 -8.52 -0.45 -7.14
N VAL A 102 -7.50 0.12 -6.49
CA VAL A 102 -6.73 -0.58 -5.44
C VAL A 102 -7.63 -0.97 -4.26
N LEU A 103 -8.51 -0.07 -3.83
CA LEU A 103 -9.40 -0.27 -2.68
C LEU A 103 -10.69 -1.04 -3.01
N ASN A 104 -10.92 -1.41 -4.26
CA ASN A 104 -12.10 -2.16 -4.66
C ASN A 104 -12.13 -3.54 -3.98
N PRO A 105 -13.11 -3.85 -3.12
CA PRO A 105 -13.16 -5.12 -2.41
C PRO A 105 -13.53 -6.32 -3.29
N ASN A 106 -14.13 -6.08 -4.46
CA ASN A 106 -14.65 -7.13 -5.35
C ASN A 106 -13.62 -7.59 -6.41
N ARG A 107 -12.35 -7.26 -6.20
CA ARG A 107 -11.26 -7.63 -7.11
C ARG A 107 -10.78 -9.07 -6.88
N THR A 108 -10.28 -9.66 -7.95
CA THR A 108 -9.51 -10.89 -7.94
C THR A 108 -8.11 -10.62 -7.41
N ILE A 109 -7.55 -11.56 -6.64
CA ILE A 109 -6.15 -11.53 -6.22
C ILE A 109 -5.35 -12.39 -7.18
N ASN A 110 -4.25 -11.85 -7.72
CA ASN A 110 -3.34 -12.64 -8.55
C ASN A 110 -2.63 -13.71 -7.67
N PRO A 111 -2.83 -15.01 -7.93
CA PRO A 111 -2.26 -16.09 -7.10
C PRO A 111 -0.73 -16.08 -7.06
N SER A 112 -0.08 -15.69 -8.16
CA SER A 112 1.39 -15.61 -8.24
C SER A 112 1.93 -14.54 -7.29
N ILE A 113 1.27 -13.38 -7.26
CA ILE A 113 1.62 -12.28 -6.35
C ILE A 113 1.36 -12.70 -4.90
N PHE A 114 0.24 -13.37 -4.62
CA PHE A 114 -0.06 -13.86 -3.28
C PHE A 114 1.02 -14.81 -2.76
N GLU A 115 1.42 -15.81 -3.55
CA GLU A 115 2.45 -16.76 -3.13
C GLU A 115 3.83 -16.11 -2.97
N GLU A 116 4.14 -15.12 -3.81
CA GLU A 116 5.36 -14.33 -3.67
C GLU A 116 5.38 -13.54 -2.35
N GLU A 117 4.32 -12.76 -2.06
CA GLU A 117 4.23 -11.98 -0.83
C GLU A 117 4.20 -12.87 0.42
N ARG A 118 3.53 -14.03 0.34
CA ARG A 118 3.54 -15.04 1.39
C ARG A 118 4.94 -15.58 1.64
N ARG A 119 5.70 -15.92 0.59
CA ARG A 119 7.09 -16.38 0.72
C ARG A 119 7.97 -15.31 1.36
N LEU A 120 7.90 -14.07 0.85
CA LEU A 120 8.67 -12.94 1.38
C LEU A 120 8.37 -12.68 2.86
N TYR A 121 7.11 -12.81 3.27
CA TYR A 121 6.72 -12.68 4.67
C TYR A 121 7.34 -13.76 5.56
N ILE A 122 7.31 -15.02 5.12
CA ILE A 122 7.91 -16.14 5.87
C ILE A 122 9.43 -15.95 6.02
N GLU A 123 10.10 -15.54 4.94
CA GLU A 123 11.53 -15.25 4.95
C GLU A 123 11.87 -14.08 5.88
N GLN A 124 11.08 -13.00 5.81
CA GLN A 124 11.21 -11.86 6.69
C GLN A 124 11.10 -12.29 8.16
N HIS A 125 10.10 -13.09 8.52
CA HIS A 125 9.92 -13.60 9.89
C HIS A 125 11.07 -14.47 10.37
N LYS A 126 11.55 -15.40 9.54
CA LYS A 126 12.71 -16.22 9.89
C LYS A 126 13.94 -15.37 10.17
N SER A 127 14.16 -14.31 9.39
CA SER A 127 15.30 -13.40 9.56
C SER A 127 15.26 -12.54 10.83
N ILE A 128 14.10 -12.41 11.49
CA ILE A 128 13.98 -11.60 12.73
C ILE A 128 14.87 -12.17 13.83
N VAL A 129 15.02 -13.50 13.89
CA VAL A 129 15.87 -14.20 14.87
C VAL A 129 17.34 -13.81 14.71
N ASP A 130 17.81 -13.64 13.48
CA ASP A 130 19.20 -13.27 13.19
C ASP A 130 19.47 -11.78 13.51
N ARG A 131 18.42 -10.95 13.52
CA ARG A 131 18.49 -9.52 13.81
C ARG A 131 18.37 -9.26 15.30
N LYS A 132 19.44 -9.54 16.07
CA LYS A 132 19.50 -9.42 17.55
C LYS A 132 18.87 -8.13 18.13
N ARG A 133 19.09 -6.96 17.50
CA ARG A 133 18.49 -5.68 17.93
C ARG A 133 16.97 -5.63 17.70
N THR A 134 16.50 -6.14 16.58
CA THR A 134 15.06 -6.22 16.25
C THR A 134 14.36 -7.27 17.11
N TYR A 135 15.01 -8.42 17.34
CA TYR A 135 14.50 -9.48 18.21
C TYR A 135 14.31 -9.03 19.66
N ALA A 136 15.22 -8.21 20.20
CA ALA A 136 15.10 -7.68 21.56
C ALA A 136 13.85 -6.79 21.76
N ASN A 137 13.42 -6.08 20.71
CA ASN A 137 12.23 -5.22 20.71
C ASN A 137 10.95 -5.97 20.30
N TYR A 138 11.04 -7.25 19.90
CA TYR A 138 9.91 -8.06 19.44
C TYR A 138 9.16 -8.76 20.58
N ARG A 139 9.62 -8.59 21.83
CA ARG A 139 9.04 -9.17 23.05
C ARG A 139 7.86 -8.38 23.58
#